data_AF-A0A1F9R8X0-F1
#
_entry.id   AF-A0A1F9R8X0-F1
#
_cell.length_a   1.000
_cell.length_b   1.000
_cell.length_c   1.000
_cell.angle_alpha   90.00
_cell.angle_beta   90.00
_cell.angle_gamma   90.00
#
_symmetry.space_group_name_H-M   'P 1'
#
loop_
_entity.id
_entity.type
_entity.pdbx_description
1 polymer ?
#
loop_
_entity_poly.entity_id
_entity_poly.type
_entity_poly.pdbx_seq_one_letter_code
_entity_poly.pdbx_strand_id
1 'polypeptide(L)'
;MGIKLRNMIPEDDRRVAPVGEPAPPWMVNYADLMTELVCFFVILYALSAALNKDMQKAQQDVQEMIKEGKMAGQVQIDKEGMRITLEEQSQVAFFESGKADLTDQMKLQMDKLAPVLYKLAEKHDIVVEGHTDNVPIATKQFASNWELSTARATSVVKFLLGSNFMAKRLSAVGYGEFHPIVPNDSEVNRKKNRRVVFFIKTNPYPDSPAMAPPKPAAGKELTPPAPTAEPPAPLENAPAPEAEAQPAEEAPAEGGE
;
A
#
# COMPACT_ATOMS: atom_id res chain seq x y z
N MET A 1 -50.46 -61.58 -0.67
CA MET A 1 -49.63 -61.99 0.48
C MET A 1 -49.33 -60.73 1.28
N GLY A 2 -50.12 -60.44 2.32
CA GLY A 2 -49.98 -59.19 3.09
C GLY A 2 -48.94 -59.36 4.18
N ILE A 3 -47.83 -58.62 4.11
CA ILE A 3 -46.81 -58.61 5.16
C ILE A 3 -47.40 -57.85 6.36
N LYS A 4 -47.71 -58.57 7.45
CA LYS A 4 -48.11 -57.95 8.73
C LYS A 4 -46.88 -57.34 9.38
N LEU A 5 -46.72 -56.02 9.27
CA LEU A 5 -45.63 -55.23 9.89
C LEU A 5 -45.86 -54.89 11.37
N ARG A 6 -46.90 -55.45 12.02
CA ARG A 6 -47.20 -55.18 13.43
C ARG A 6 -46.32 -56.06 14.32
N ASN A 7 -45.57 -55.45 15.24
CA ASN A 7 -44.80 -56.08 16.33
C ASN A 7 -43.40 -56.64 15.98
N MET A 8 -42.69 -56.08 14.99
CA MET A 8 -41.29 -56.48 14.72
C MET A 8 -40.26 -55.93 15.72
N ILE A 9 -40.64 -54.94 16.53
CA ILE A 9 -39.81 -54.36 17.58
C ILE A 9 -40.63 -54.43 18.88
N PRO A 10 -40.11 -55.01 19.98
CA PRO A 10 -40.78 -54.99 21.26
C PRO A 10 -40.97 -53.54 21.73
N GLU A 11 -42.17 -53.16 22.17
CA GLU A 11 -42.42 -51.82 22.72
C GLU A 11 -41.61 -51.51 24.00
N ASP A 12 -41.08 -52.55 24.65
CA ASP A 12 -40.25 -52.49 25.86
C ASP A 12 -38.74 -52.49 25.56
N ASP A 13 -38.33 -52.35 24.29
CA ASP A 13 -36.91 -52.22 23.92
C ASP A 13 -36.40 -50.83 24.32
N ARG A 14 -35.55 -50.77 25.36
CA ARG A 14 -34.93 -49.54 25.88
C ARG A 14 -34.16 -48.70 24.85
N ARG A 15 -33.87 -49.26 23.67
CA ARG A 15 -33.20 -48.55 22.56
C ARG A 15 -34.17 -47.77 21.68
N VAL A 16 -35.47 -47.97 21.86
CA VAL A 16 -36.53 -47.43 21.00
C VAL A 16 -37.37 -46.52 21.88
N ALA A 17 -37.30 -45.21 21.61
CA ALA A 17 -38.12 -44.26 22.34
C ALA A 17 -39.61 -44.56 22.04
N PRO A 18 -40.47 -44.72 23.06
CA PRO A 18 -41.89 -44.94 22.85
C PRO A 18 -42.50 -43.74 22.11
N VAL A 19 -43.23 -44.02 21.04
CA VAL A 19 -43.85 -43.00 20.19
C VAL A 19 -44.94 -42.28 21.00
N GLY A 20 -44.71 -40.99 21.32
CA GLY A 20 -45.65 -40.16 22.07
C GLY A 20 -45.11 -39.58 23.38
N GLU A 21 -43.91 -39.99 23.83
CA GLU A 21 -43.25 -39.39 24.99
C GLU A 21 -42.43 -38.14 24.60
N PRO A 22 -42.36 -37.11 25.46
CA PRO A 22 -41.60 -35.90 25.19
C PRO A 22 -40.11 -36.21 25.02
N ALA A 23 -39.46 -35.46 24.14
CA ALA A 23 -38.02 -35.59 23.93
C ALA A 23 -37.24 -35.40 25.26
N PRO A 24 -36.10 -36.07 25.43
CA PRO A 24 -35.26 -35.90 26.61
C PRO A 24 -34.89 -34.41 26.84
N PRO A 25 -34.92 -33.90 28.08
CA PRO A 25 -34.68 -32.47 28.36
C PRO A 25 -33.35 -31.92 27.84
N TRP A 26 -32.31 -32.77 27.76
CA TRP A 26 -31.00 -32.37 27.22
C TRP A 26 -31.04 -32.05 25.72
N MET A 27 -31.96 -32.67 24.98
CA MET A 27 -32.10 -32.46 23.54
C MET A 27 -32.56 -31.05 23.23
N VAL A 28 -33.36 -30.44 24.12
CA VAL A 28 -33.82 -29.06 23.98
C VAL A 28 -32.66 -28.08 24.11
N ASN A 29 -31.81 -28.24 25.12
CA ASN A 29 -30.63 -27.38 25.30
C ASN A 29 -29.60 -27.56 24.18
N TYR A 30 -29.44 -28.79 23.67
CA TYR A 30 -28.58 -29.06 22.52
C TYR A 30 -29.12 -28.44 21.24
N ALA A 31 -30.43 -28.58 20.99
CA ALA A 31 -31.08 -27.98 19.85
C ALA A 31 -30.98 -26.44 19.90
N ASP A 32 -31.16 -25.85 21.08
CA ASP A 32 -31.00 -24.41 21.32
C ASP A 32 -29.60 -23.93 20.94
N LEU A 33 -28.55 -24.56 21.50
CA LEU A 33 -27.15 -24.25 21.17
C LEU A 33 -26.83 -24.42 19.68
N MET A 34 -27.37 -25.46 19.03
CA MET A 34 -27.18 -25.68 17.59
C MET A 34 -27.90 -24.61 16.77
N THR A 35 -29.09 -24.18 17.19
CA THR A 35 -29.83 -23.11 16.51
C THR A 35 -29.18 -21.76 16.72
N GLU A 36 -28.67 -21.45 17.92
CA GLU A 36 -27.89 -20.25 18.19
C GLU A 36 -26.61 -20.20 17.35
N LEU A 37 -25.92 -21.33 17.21
CA LEU A 37 -24.71 -21.43 16.39
C LEU A 37 -25.02 -21.18 14.90
N VAL A 38 -26.10 -21.78 14.38
CA VAL A 38 -26.54 -21.55 13.00
C VAL A 38 -26.95 -20.08 12.81
N CYS A 39 -27.73 -19.51 13.73
CA CYS A 39 -28.10 -18.10 13.71
C CYS A 39 -26.87 -17.19 13.72
N PHE A 40 -25.87 -17.48 14.55
CA PHE A 40 -24.62 -16.74 14.61
C PHE A 40 -23.88 -16.76 13.28
N PHE A 41 -23.69 -17.93 12.66
CA PHE A 41 -23.03 -18.03 11.35
C PHE A 41 -23.85 -17.37 10.22
N VAL A 42 -25.17 -17.44 10.26
CA VAL A 42 -26.04 -16.74 9.29
C VAL A 42 -25.87 -15.22 9.43
N ILE A 43 -25.82 -14.69 10.65
CA ILE A 43 -25.57 -13.27 10.91
C ILE A 43 -24.17 -12.88 10.42
N LEU A 44 -23.14 -13.65 10.74
CA LEU A 44 -21.78 -13.39 10.25
C LEU A 44 -21.68 -13.40 8.73
N TYR A 45 -22.35 -14.35 8.08
CA TYR A 45 -22.41 -14.42 6.61
C TYR A 45 -23.14 -13.21 6.03
N ALA A 46 -24.27 -12.81 6.61
CA ALA A 46 -25.01 -11.64 6.18
C ALA A 46 -24.19 -10.34 6.34
N LEU A 47 -23.45 -10.19 7.44
CA LEU A 47 -22.54 -9.06 7.66
C LEU A 47 -21.39 -9.07 6.63
N SER A 48 -20.78 -10.23 6.37
CA SER A 48 -19.74 -10.37 5.35
C SER A 48 -20.25 -10.03 3.95
N ALA A 49 -21.50 -10.38 3.63
CA ALA A 49 -22.10 -10.03 2.34
C ALA A 49 -22.42 -8.53 2.24
N ALA A 50 -22.90 -7.93 3.33
CA ALA A 50 -23.22 -6.50 3.38
C ALA A 50 -21.98 -5.61 3.23
N LEU A 51 -20.85 -5.96 3.84
CA LEU A 51 -19.60 -5.20 3.74
C LEU A 51 -19.03 -5.14 2.31
N ASN A 52 -19.31 -6.14 1.48
CA ASN A 52 -18.78 -6.21 0.12
C ASN A 52 -19.68 -5.55 -0.94
N LYS A 53 -20.89 -5.13 -0.57
CA LYS A 53 -21.88 -4.60 -1.52
C LYS A 53 -21.40 -3.30 -2.19
N ASP A 54 -20.72 -2.44 -1.43
CA ASP A 54 -20.23 -1.15 -1.93
C ASP A 54 -19.10 -1.36 -2.97
N MET A 55 -18.17 -2.29 -2.72
CA MET A 55 -17.12 -2.67 -3.68
C MET A 55 -17.69 -3.34 -4.94
N GLN A 56 -18.69 -4.21 -4.80
CA GLN A 56 -19.36 -4.84 -5.95
C GLN A 56 -20.08 -3.81 -6.82
N LYS A 57 -20.76 -2.83 -6.21
CA LYS A 57 -21.40 -1.75 -6.96
C LYS A 57 -20.37 -0.89 -7.68
N ALA A 58 -19.31 -0.48 -6.97
CA ALA A 58 -18.23 0.28 -7.58
C ALA A 58 -17.55 -0.48 -8.73
N GLN A 59 -17.41 -1.81 -8.62
CA GLN A 59 -16.92 -2.65 -9.71
C GLN A 59 -17.81 -2.56 -10.94
N GLN A 60 -19.12 -2.70 -10.76
CA GLN A 60 -20.08 -2.61 -11.85
C GLN A 60 -20.03 -1.24 -12.51
N ASP A 61 -20.07 -0.16 -11.73
CA ASP A 61 -20.01 1.21 -12.21
C ASP A 61 -18.73 1.46 -13.04
N VAL A 62 -17.56 1.02 -12.53
CA VAL A 62 -16.27 1.21 -13.23
C VAL A 62 -16.17 0.31 -14.46
N GLN A 63 -16.66 -0.93 -14.38
CA GLN A 63 -16.66 -1.85 -15.51
C GLN A 63 -17.58 -1.35 -16.64
N GLU A 64 -18.70 -0.72 -16.30
CA GLU A 64 -19.59 -0.07 -17.26
C GLU A 64 -18.89 1.11 -17.94
N MET A 65 -18.25 2.00 -17.17
CA MET A 65 -17.47 3.12 -17.72
C MET A 65 -16.34 2.66 -18.67
N ILE A 66 -15.71 1.51 -18.39
CA ILE A 66 -14.71 0.91 -19.28
C ILE A 66 -15.36 0.36 -20.56
N LYS A 67 -16.49 -0.35 -20.44
CA LYS A 67 -17.22 -0.89 -21.60
C LYS A 67 -17.76 0.19 -22.54
N GLU A 68 -18.19 1.33 -21.99
CA GLU A 68 -18.63 2.49 -22.76
C GLU A 68 -17.46 3.22 -23.46
N GLY A 69 -16.22 2.76 -23.28
CA GLY A 69 -15.03 3.40 -23.85
C GLY A 69 -14.69 4.74 -23.22
N LYS A 70 -15.31 5.10 -22.09
CA LYS A 70 -15.02 6.34 -21.37
C LYS A 70 -13.68 6.27 -20.64
N MET A 71 -13.22 5.08 -20.30
CA MET A 71 -11.95 4.84 -19.62
C MET A 71 -11.15 3.67 -20.21
N ALA A 72 -9.83 3.84 -20.25
CA ALA A 72 -8.88 2.83 -20.69
C ALA A 72 -8.26 2.13 -19.46
N GLY A 73 -8.75 0.93 -19.15
CA GLY A 73 -8.26 0.19 -17.99
C GLY A 73 -8.99 -1.11 -17.74
N GLN A 74 -8.68 -1.70 -16.59
CA GLN A 74 -9.30 -2.94 -16.11
C GLN A 74 -9.56 -2.86 -14.61
N VAL A 75 -10.56 -3.62 -14.17
CA VAL A 75 -10.93 -3.73 -12.75
C VAL A 75 -10.83 -5.18 -12.33
N GLN A 76 -10.16 -5.42 -11.21
CA GLN A 76 -10.02 -6.72 -10.59
C GLN A 76 -10.39 -6.60 -9.11
N ILE A 77 -11.03 -7.63 -8.55
CA ILE A 77 -11.33 -7.70 -7.12
C ILE A 77 -10.71 -8.98 -6.58
N ASP A 78 -9.91 -8.83 -5.54
CA ASP A 78 -9.28 -9.89 -4.79
C ASP A 78 -9.74 -9.85 -3.33
N LYS A 79 -9.30 -10.84 -2.53
CA LYS A 79 -9.61 -10.90 -1.08
C LYS A 79 -9.09 -9.68 -0.30
N GLU A 80 -8.04 -9.04 -0.81
CA GLU A 80 -7.36 -7.91 -0.16
C GLU A 80 -8.02 -6.56 -0.48
N GLY A 81 -8.78 -6.50 -1.58
CA GLY A 81 -9.38 -5.26 -2.05
C GLY A 81 -9.70 -5.25 -3.54
N MET A 82 -10.08 -4.07 -4.02
CA MET A 82 -10.39 -3.79 -5.42
C MET A 82 -9.21 -3.06 -6.07
N ARG A 83 -8.72 -3.56 -7.20
CA ARG A 83 -7.68 -2.92 -8.03
C ARG A 83 -8.31 -2.35 -9.29
N ILE A 84 -8.18 -1.05 -9.48
CA ILE A 84 -8.53 -0.35 -10.73
C ILE A 84 -7.22 0.02 -11.41
N THR A 85 -6.93 -0.60 -12.54
CA THR A 85 -5.70 -0.35 -13.31
C THR A 85 -6.01 0.57 -14.47
N LEU A 86 -5.39 1.74 -14.52
CA LEU A 86 -5.38 2.62 -15.67
C LEU A 86 -4.08 2.42 -16.44
N GLU A 87 -4.17 2.00 -17.70
CA GLU A 87 -3.02 1.70 -18.55
C GLU A 87 -2.82 2.81 -19.58
N GLU A 88 -1.57 3.22 -19.78
CA GLU A 88 -1.23 4.18 -20.82
C GLU A 88 -1.42 3.54 -22.21
N GLN A 89 -2.41 4.03 -22.98
CA GLN A 89 -2.65 3.55 -24.34
C GLN A 89 -1.86 4.35 -25.37
N SER A 90 -1.69 3.79 -26.58
CA SER A 90 -0.75 4.29 -27.60
C SER A 90 -0.84 5.76 -28.00
N GLN A 91 -1.95 6.45 -27.77
CA GLN A 91 -2.13 7.87 -28.08
C GLN A 91 -2.39 8.76 -26.86
N VAL A 92 -2.49 8.18 -25.66
CA VAL A 92 -2.91 8.89 -24.44
C VAL A 92 -1.86 8.69 -23.36
N ALA A 93 -0.94 9.64 -23.27
CA ALA A 93 0.03 9.69 -22.19
C ALA A 93 -0.61 10.27 -20.93
N PHE A 94 -0.46 9.59 -19.79
CA PHE A 94 -0.98 10.10 -18.51
C PHE A 94 -0.06 11.14 -17.85
N PHE A 95 1.21 11.09 -18.20
CA PHE A 95 2.25 11.98 -17.69
C PHE A 95 3.12 12.45 -18.83
N GLU A 96 3.68 13.64 -18.71
CA GLU A 96 4.73 14.07 -19.62
C GLU A 96 5.96 13.16 -19.49
N SER A 97 6.69 13.00 -20.60
CA SER A 97 7.89 12.17 -20.63
C SER A 97 8.93 12.68 -19.62
N GLY A 98 9.42 11.77 -18.75
CA GLY A 98 10.40 12.09 -17.71
C GLY A 98 9.88 13.00 -16.58
N LYS A 99 8.58 13.32 -16.55
CA LYS A 99 7.95 14.16 -15.52
C LYS A 99 6.85 13.43 -14.76
N ALA A 100 6.47 14.03 -13.63
CA ALA A 100 5.39 13.56 -12.76
C ALA A 100 4.11 14.39 -12.87
N ASP A 101 4.08 15.40 -13.74
CA ASP A 101 2.89 16.24 -13.94
C ASP A 101 1.80 15.50 -14.72
N LEU A 102 0.55 15.66 -14.28
CA LEU A 102 -0.61 15.02 -14.91
C LEU A 102 -0.99 15.74 -16.20
N THR A 103 -1.16 14.99 -17.28
CA THR A 103 -1.71 15.52 -18.53
C THR A 103 -3.22 15.76 -18.41
N ASP A 104 -3.78 16.57 -19.30
CA ASP A 104 -5.23 16.85 -19.30
C ASP A 104 -6.07 15.61 -19.58
N GLN A 105 -5.51 14.65 -20.34
CA GLN A 105 -6.15 13.36 -20.55
C GLN A 105 -6.23 12.55 -19.25
N MET A 106 -5.17 12.53 -18.43
CA MET A 106 -5.20 11.87 -17.13
C MET A 106 -6.16 12.56 -16.17
N LYS A 107 -6.20 13.89 -16.16
CA LYS A 107 -7.19 14.65 -15.37
C LYS A 107 -8.62 14.28 -15.76
N LEU A 108 -8.92 14.16 -17.06
CA LEU A 108 -10.24 13.73 -17.54
C LEU A 108 -10.61 12.31 -17.09
N GLN A 109 -9.65 11.38 -17.05
CA GLN A 109 -9.86 10.04 -16.50
C GLN A 109 -10.13 10.11 -14.99
N MET A 110 -9.36 10.95 -14.28
CA MET A 110 -9.52 11.16 -12.85
C MET A 110 -10.85 11.81 -12.49
N ASP A 111 -11.35 12.77 -13.28
CA ASP A 111 -12.64 13.42 -13.05
C ASP A 111 -13.81 12.42 -13.12
N LYS A 112 -13.68 11.39 -13.96
CA LYS A 112 -14.67 10.29 -14.05
C LYS A 112 -14.55 9.31 -12.88
N LEU A 113 -13.32 9.03 -12.45
CA LEU A 113 -13.04 8.04 -11.41
C LEU A 113 -13.20 8.59 -9.99
N ALA A 114 -12.90 9.88 -9.77
CA ALA A 114 -12.92 10.55 -8.48
C ALA A 114 -14.26 10.44 -7.75
N PRO A 115 -15.44 10.58 -8.38
CA PRO A 115 -16.72 10.38 -7.70
C PRO A 115 -16.91 8.97 -7.15
N VAL A 116 -16.39 7.94 -7.83
CA VAL A 116 -16.45 6.55 -7.36
C VAL A 116 -15.48 6.35 -6.20
N LEU A 117 -14.24 6.81 -6.37
CA LEU A 117 -13.21 6.74 -5.32
C LEU A 117 -13.62 7.52 -4.06
N TYR A 118 -14.32 8.65 -4.21
CA TYR A 118 -14.74 9.48 -3.09
C TYR A 118 -15.72 8.72 -2.18
N LYS A 119 -16.71 8.06 -2.78
CA LYS A 119 -17.67 7.23 -2.04
C LYS A 119 -16.98 6.05 -1.35
N LEU A 120 -16.03 5.41 -2.02
CA LEU A 120 -15.26 4.32 -1.42
C LEU A 120 -14.36 4.81 -0.28
N ALA A 121 -13.77 6.00 -0.41
CA ALA A 121 -12.89 6.59 0.60
C ALA A 121 -13.60 6.87 1.93
N GLU A 122 -14.93 6.93 1.97
CA GLU A 122 -15.68 7.07 3.24
C GLU A 122 -15.38 5.91 4.20
N LYS A 123 -15.19 4.69 3.66
CA LYS A 123 -15.04 3.45 4.43
C LYS A 123 -13.73 2.71 4.17
N HIS A 124 -13.06 2.99 3.06
CA HIS A 124 -11.89 2.25 2.61
C HIS A 124 -10.68 3.17 2.43
N ASP A 125 -9.49 2.61 2.60
CA ASP A 125 -8.26 3.30 2.24
C ASP A 125 -7.93 3.02 0.77
N ILE A 126 -7.42 4.04 0.08
CA ILE A 126 -7.03 3.99 -1.32
C ILE A 126 -5.52 4.19 -1.40
N VAL A 127 -4.84 3.19 -1.93
CA VAL A 127 -3.42 3.23 -2.27
C VAL A 127 -3.31 3.49 -3.75
N VAL A 128 -2.59 4.55 -4.12
CA VAL A 128 -2.23 4.84 -5.51
C VAL A 128 -0.85 4.26 -5.77
N GLU A 129 -0.78 3.28 -6.67
CA GLU A 129 0.45 2.60 -7.05
C GLU A 129 0.93 3.11 -8.42
N GLY A 130 2.17 3.59 -8.48
CA GLY A 130 2.83 4.02 -9.71
C GLY A 130 3.76 2.94 -10.25
N HIS A 131 3.65 2.66 -11.56
CA HIS A 131 4.51 1.72 -12.27
C HIS A 131 5.14 2.36 -13.52
N THR A 132 6.34 1.93 -13.87
CA THR A 132 7.08 2.36 -15.07
C THR A 132 7.43 1.16 -15.95
N ASP A 133 7.89 1.43 -17.17
CA ASP A 133 8.60 0.45 -17.98
C ASP A 133 10.06 0.33 -17.52
N ASN A 134 10.82 -0.53 -18.22
CA ASN A 134 12.24 -0.76 -17.95
C ASN A 134 13.19 0.20 -18.68
N VAL A 135 12.68 1.26 -19.31
CA VAL A 135 13.55 2.21 -20.01
C VAL A 135 14.15 3.12 -18.95
N PRO A 136 15.49 3.11 -18.76
CA PRO A 136 16.09 3.88 -17.69
C PRO A 136 15.85 5.38 -17.89
N ILE A 137 15.39 6.06 -16.84
CA ILE A 137 15.24 7.51 -16.80
C ILE A 137 16.18 8.06 -15.73
N ALA A 138 17.01 9.01 -16.15
CA ALA A 138 17.83 9.84 -15.27
C ALA A 138 17.65 11.30 -15.70
N THR A 139 16.75 12.02 -15.03
CA THR A 139 16.57 13.46 -15.22
C THR A 139 17.19 14.21 -14.05
N LYS A 140 17.31 15.54 -14.16
CA LYS A 140 17.73 16.37 -13.01
C LYS A 140 16.80 16.25 -11.80
N GLN A 141 15.54 15.87 -12.02
CA GLN A 141 14.52 15.82 -10.99
C GLN A 141 14.33 14.42 -10.42
N PHE A 142 14.56 13.37 -11.22
CA PHE A 142 14.39 11.98 -10.82
C PHE A 142 15.63 11.18 -11.23
N ALA A 143 16.33 10.63 -10.24
CA ALA A 143 17.54 9.85 -10.46
C ALA A 143 17.24 8.45 -11.01
N SER A 144 16.01 7.94 -10.82
CA SER A 144 15.60 6.61 -11.25
C SER A 144 14.10 6.50 -11.57
N ASN A 145 13.74 5.42 -12.26
CA ASN A 145 12.35 5.00 -12.48
C ASN A 145 11.58 4.78 -11.17
N TRP A 146 12.27 4.34 -10.11
CA TRP A 146 11.66 4.15 -8.80
C TRP A 146 11.17 5.48 -8.21
N GLU A 147 12.01 6.52 -8.24
CA GLU A 147 11.64 7.87 -7.80
C GLU A 147 10.53 8.47 -8.67
N LEU A 148 10.65 8.33 -9.99
CA LEU A 148 9.63 8.82 -10.94
C LEU A 148 8.26 8.18 -10.66
N SER A 149 8.22 6.87 -10.42
CA SER A 149 6.97 6.16 -10.14
C SER A 149 6.30 6.66 -8.85
N THR A 150 7.08 6.90 -7.81
CA THR A 150 6.61 7.44 -6.52
C THR A 150 6.11 8.88 -6.68
N ALA A 151 6.83 9.70 -7.44
CA ALA A 151 6.43 11.08 -7.72
C ALA A 151 5.13 11.14 -8.53
N ARG A 152 4.95 10.27 -9.53
CA ARG A 152 3.71 10.14 -10.32
C ARG A 152 2.52 9.73 -9.46
N ALA A 153 2.68 8.72 -8.61
CA ALA A 153 1.65 8.32 -7.66
C ALA A 153 1.28 9.48 -6.71
N THR A 154 2.28 10.23 -6.25
CA THR A 154 2.09 11.42 -5.40
C THR A 154 1.30 12.51 -6.13
N SER A 155 1.58 12.78 -7.41
CA SER A 155 0.82 13.75 -8.21
C SER A 155 -0.65 13.38 -8.35
N VAL A 156 -0.95 12.10 -8.53
CA VAL A 156 -2.33 11.59 -8.55
C VAL A 156 -3.01 11.80 -7.19
N VAL A 157 -2.33 11.48 -6.09
CA VAL A 157 -2.87 11.74 -4.74
C VAL A 157 -3.12 13.24 -4.51
N LYS A 158 -2.18 14.11 -4.93
CA LYS A 158 -2.35 15.57 -4.84
C LYS A 158 -3.58 16.05 -5.62
N PHE A 159 -3.84 15.47 -6.79
CA PHE A 159 -5.05 15.77 -7.55
C PHE A 159 -6.30 15.40 -6.76
N LEU A 160 -6.37 14.20 -6.19
CA LEU A 160 -7.51 13.75 -5.39
C LEU A 160 -7.73 14.62 -4.15
N LEU A 161 -6.66 15.04 -3.47
CA LEU A 161 -6.74 15.96 -2.33
C LEU A 161 -7.36 17.31 -2.71
N GLY A 162 -7.11 17.79 -3.94
CA GLY A 162 -7.75 19.00 -4.48
C GLY A 162 -9.26 18.87 -4.65
N SER A 163 -9.79 17.64 -4.75
CA SER A 163 -11.21 17.33 -4.88
C SER A 163 -11.89 17.00 -3.54
N ASN A 164 -11.37 17.52 -2.42
CA ASN A 164 -11.92 17.34 -1.07
C ASN A 164 -11.86 15.89 -0.52
N PHE A 165 -10.91 15.08 -0.97
CA PHE A 165 -10.67 13.76 -0.38
C PHE A 165 -10.07 13.86 1.02
N MET A 166 -10.44 12.92 1.89
CA MET A 166 -9.82 12.77 3.21
C MET A 166 -8.37 12.28 3.07
N ALA A 167 -7.40 13.14 3.40
CA ALA A 167 -5.98 12.78 3.33
C ALA A 167 -5.61 11.52 4.13
N LYS A 168 -6.32 11.25 5.25
CA LYS A 168 -6.09 10.05 6.07
C LYS A 168 -6.37 8.73 5.33
N ARG A 169 -7.13 8.76 4.23
CA ARG A 169 -7.55 7.59 3.45
C ARG A 169 -6.70 7.38 2.21
N LEU A 170 -5.74 8.26 1.92
CA LEU A 170 -4.94 8.22 0.71
C LEU A 170 -3.49 7.87 1.04
N SER A 171 -2.89 7.04 0.20
CA SER A 171 -1.46 6.76 0.22
C SER A 171 -0.92 6.63 -1.20
N ALA A 172 0.35 6.97 -1.40
CA ALA A 172 1.05 6.84 -2.68
C ALA A 172 2.22 5.87 -2.52
N VAL A 173 2.35 4.92 -3.44
CA VAL A 173 3.44 3.94 -3.48
C VAL A 173 4.01 3.90 -4.89
N GLY A 174 5.34 3.91 -5.02
CA GLY A 174 6.02 3.70 -6.30
C GLY A 174 6.72 2.34 -6.32
N TYR A 175 6.43 1.54 -7.33
CA TYR A 175 7.08 0.24 -7.55
C TYR A 175 8.14 0.28 -8.66
N GLY A 176 8.22 1.36 -9.41
CA GLY A 176 9.08 1.47 -10.59
C GLY A 176 8.79 0.37 -11.62
N GLU A 177 9.86 -0.22 -12.14
CA GLU A 177 9.84 -1.28 -13.17
C GLU A 177 9.77 -2.70 -12.61
N PHE A 178 9.84 -2.84 -11.27
CA PHE A 178 10.05 -4.13 -10.59
C PHE A 178 8.79 -4.99 -10.45
N HIS A 179 7.62 -4.47 -10.87
CA HIS A 179 6.35 -5.19 -10.85
C HIS A 179 5.67 -5.15 -12.24
N PRO A 180 6.27 -5.73 -13.29
CA PRO A 180 5.69 -5.74 -14.62
C PRO A 180 4.50 -6.72 -14.69
N ILE A 181 3.43 -6.33 -15.39
CA ILE A 181 2.31 -7.26 -15.70
C ILE A 181 2.58 -8.05 -16.97
N VAL A 182 3.44 -7.52 -17.84
CA VAL A 182 3.88 -8.15 -19.09
C VAL A 182 5.39 -7.97 -19.25
N PRO A 183 6.10 -8.88 -19.95
CA PRO A 183 7.53 -8.72 -20.22
C PRO A 183 7.84 -7.41 -20.95
N ASN A 184 8.90 -6.70 -20.59
CA ASN A 184 9.29 -5.43 -21.22
C ASN A 184 10.05 -5.62 -22.56
N ASP A 185 9.63 -6.59 -23.37
CA ASP A 185 10.27 -6.97 -24.63
C ASP A 185 9.87 -6.09 -25.83
N SER A 186 8.72 -5.44 -25.75
CA SER A 186 8.11 -4.70 -26.85
C SER A 186 7.54 -3.36 -26.39
N GLU A 187 7.43 -2.41 -27.32
CA GLU A 187 6.86 -1.09 -27.06
C GLU A 187 5.40 -1.19 -26.58
N VAL A 188 4.65 -2.16 -27.10
CA VAL A 188 3.27 -2.46 -26.70
C VAL A 188 3.22 -2.93 -25.25
N ASN A 189 4.15 -3.80 -24.84
CA ASN A 189 4.19 -4.30 -23.48
C ASN A 189 4.70 -3.26 -22.48
N ARG A 190 5.69 -2.44 -22.87
CA ARG A 190 6.15 -1.31 -22.05
C ARG A 190 5.02 -0.33 -21.74
N LYS A 191 4.16 -0.02 -22.72
CA LYS A 191 2.97 0.82 -22.53
C LYS A 191 2.02 0.26 -21.46
N LYS A 192 1.75 -1.04 -21.47
CA LYS A 192 0.95 -1.70 -20.43
C LYS A 192 1.60 -1.63 -19.04
N ASN A 193 2.93 -1.63 -18.98
CA ASN A 193 3.66 -1.50 -17.72
C ASN A 193 3.70 -0.05 -17.19
N ARG A 194 3.55 0.96 -18.04
CA ARG A 194 3.32 2.35 -17.63
C ARG A 194 1.85 2.52 -17.24
N ARG A 195 1.57 2.32 -15.96
CA ARG A 195 0.21 2.29 -15.43
C ARG A 195 0.14 2.91 -14.03
N VAL A 196 -1.07 3.32 -13.67
CA VAL A 196 -1.43 3.73 -12.32
C VAL A 196 -2.50 2.78 -11.82
N VAL A 197 -2.29 2.21 -10.64
CA VAL A 197 -3.26 1.31 -10.01
C VAL A 197 -3.85 2.02 -8.79
N PHE A 198 -5.17 2.02 -8.69
CA PHE A 198 -5.88 2.37 -7.47
C PHE A 198 -6.23 1.08 -6.76
N PHE A 199 -5.60 0.84 -5.62
CA PHE A 199 -5.88 -0.30 -4.77
C PHE A 199 -6.71 0.17 -3.58
N ILE A 200 -7.99 -0.20 -3.59
CA ILE A 200 -8.95 0.09 -2.53
C ILE A 200 -8.94 -1.08 -1.56
N LYS A 201 -8.45 -0.86 -0.34
CA LYS A 201 -8.30 -1.90 0.68
C LYS A 201 -9.65 -2.30 1.27
N THR A 202 -9.87 -3.60 1.43
CA THR A 202 -11.06 -4.11 2.14
C THR A 202 -11.01 -3.74 3.62
N ASN A 203 -9.82 -3.78 4.23
CA ASN A 203 -9.61 -3.40 5.62
C ASN A 203 -8.86 -2.04 5.69
N PRO A 204 -9.55 -0.93 6.03
CA PRO A 204 -8.89 0.37 6.18
C PRO A 204 -7.95 0.37 7.39
N TYR A 205 -6.99 1.30 7.39
CA TYR A 205 -6.17 1.58 8.55
C TYR A 205 -7.09 2.01 9.70
N PRO A 206 -6.91 1.43 10.90
CA PRO A 206 -7.77 1.74 12.03
C PRO A 206 -7.71 3.23 12.29
N ASP A 207 -8.88 3.86 12.41
CA ASP A 207 -8.97 5.22 12.90
C ASP A 207 -8.37 5.20 14.31
N SER A 208 -7.16 5.74 14.47
CA SER A 208 -6.56 5.87 15.79
C SER A 208 -7.55 6.67 16.63
N PRO A 209 -8.03 6.17 17.79
CA PRO A 209 -8.77 7.03 18.71
C PRO A 209 -7.83 8.19 18.98
N ALA A 210 -8.26 9.41 18.64
CA ALA A 210 -7.44 10.62 18.64
C ALA A 210 -6.39 10.51 19.75
N MET A 211 -5.13 10.29 19.36
CA MET A 211 -4.06 10.15 20.34
C MET A 211 -4.15 11.43 21.16
N ALA A 212 -4.55 11.30 22.43
CA ALA A 212 -4.58 12.43 23.33
C ALA A 212 -3.22 13.12 23.15
N PRO A 213 -3.19 14.45 22.94
CA PRO A 213 -1.93 15.15 22.73
C PRO A 213 -0.96 14.63 23.79
N PRO A 214 0.29 14.26 23.41
CA PRO A 214 1.23 13.68 24.34
C PRO A 214 1.22 14.58 25.57
N LYS A 215 0.78 14.02 26.70
CA LYS A 215 0.75 14.73 27.98
C LYS A 215 2.13 15.36 28.11
N PRO A 216 2.26 16.69 28.23
CA PRO A 216 3.56 17.33 28.18
C PRO A 216 4.44 16.61 29.20
N ALA A 217 5.51 15.99 28.71
CA ALA A 217 6.43 15.27 29.56
C ALA A 217 6.85 16.26 30.65
N ALA A 218 6.51 15.94 31.90
CA ALA A 218 6.95 16.72 33.04
C ALA A 218 8.46 16.93 32.90
N GLY A 219 8.88 18.20 33.00
CA GLY A 219 10.12 18.71 32.45
C GLY A 219 11.35 17.83 32.67
N LYS A 220 12.02 17.51 31.56
CA LYS A 220 13.47 17.63 31.53
C LYS A 220 13.77 18.91 30.76
N GLU A 221 14.15 19.95 31.50
CA GLU A 221 14.79 21.13 30.93
C GLU A 221 15.92 20.70 30.00
N LEU A 222 15.71 20.89 28.71
CA LEU A 222 16.80 20.96 27.75
C LEU A 222 17.49 22.30 28.02
N THR A 223 18.52 22.28 28.86
CA THR A 223 19.43 23.42 28.98
C THR A 223 20.01 23.73 27.61
N PRO A 224 19.92 24.98 27.11
CA PRO A 224 20.54 25.35 25.84
C PRO A 224 22.07 25.25 25.97
N PRO A 225 22.79 24.79 24.92
CA PRO A 225 24.24 24.83 24.95
C PRO A 225 24.70 26.30 24.93
N ALA A 226 25.53 26.66 25.91
CA ALA A 226 26.16 27.97 26.00
C ALA A 226 27.07 28.25 24.78
N PRO A 227 27.25 29.52 24.36
CA PRO A 227 28.12 29.87 23.25
C PRO A 227 29.59 29.98 23.68
N THR A 228 30.48 29.82 22.68
CA THR A 228 31.89 30.24 22.62
C THR A 228 32.95 29.16 22.85
N ALA A 229 33.61 28.76 21.75
CA ALA A 229 35.07 28.65 21.67
C ALA A 229 35.50 29.00 20.23
N GLU A 230 36.43 29.96 20.12
CA GLU A 230 37.03 30.46 18.89
C GLU A 230 37.75 29.37 18.05
N PRO A 231 37.96 29.59 16.74
CA PRO A 231 38.77 28.72 15.91
C PRO A 231 40.25 28.77 16.32
N PRO A 232 41.00 27.66 16.26
CA PRO A 232 42.43 27.69 16.56
C PRO A 232 43.21 28.45 15.46
N ALA A 233 44.11 29.32 15.91
CA ALA A 233 45.07 30.09 15.12
C ALA A 233 46.11 29.18 14.40
N PRO A 234 46.84 29.70 13.38
CA PRO A 234 47.73 28.92 12.52
C PRO A 234 49.01 28.48 13.25
N LEU A 235 49.54 27.32 12.90
CA LEU A 235 50.84 26.83 13.36
C LEU A 235 51.97 27.70 12.77
N GLU A 236 52.59 28.52 13.61
CA GLU A 236 53.83 29.25 13.31
C GLU A 236 54.93 28.84 14.31
N ASN A 237 56.00 28.24 13.76
CA ASN A 237 57.38 28.10 14.24
C ASN A 237 57.69 27.41 15.60
N ALA A 238 58.29 26.22 15.50
CA ALA A 238 59.21 25.66 16.50
C ALA A 238 60.68 25.94 16.07
N PRO A 239 61.63 26.10 17.02
CA PRO A 239 62.99 26.56 16.74
C PRO A 239 63.92 25.47 16.19
N ALA A 240 64.99 25.89 15.51
CA ALA A 240 66.08 25.05 15.03
C ALA A 240 66.89 24.43 16.20
N PRO A 241 67.57 23.28 16.01
CA PRO A 241 68.57 22.79 16.95
C PRO A 241 69.91 23.51 16.73
N GLU A 242 70.54 23.90 17.84
CA GLU A 242 71.92 24.41 17.91
C GLU A 242 72.94 23.34 17.51
N ALA A 243 74.00 23.81 16.86
CA ALA A 243 75.20 23.06 16.51
C ALA A 243 76.32 23.35 17.52
N GLU A 244 76.99 22.31 18.01
CA GLU A 244 78.35 22.31 18.56
C GLU A 244 78.96 20.95 18.23
N ALA A 245 80.23 20.73 17.88
CA ALA A 245 81.35 21.56 17.42
C ALA A 245 82.38 20.59 16.78
N GLN A 246 83.22 21.12 15.89
CA GLN A 246 84.35 20.48 15.18
C GLN A 246 85.51 20.02 16.11
N PRO A 247 86.55 19.20 15.71
CA PRO A 247 87.41 19.51 14.54
C PRO A 247 88.16 18.39 13.75
N ALA A 248 88.57 18.84 12.54
CA ALA A 248 89.82 18.63 11.77
C ALA A 248 90.29 17.23 11.29
N GLU A 249 90.42 17.07 9.95
CA GLU A 249 91.63 16.65 9.19
C GLU A 249 91.28 16.67 7.68
N GLU A 250 91.75 17.65 6.90
CA GLU A 250 92.93 17.62 6.02
C GLU A 250 92.63 17.10 4.58
N ALA A 251 92.88 17.97 3.59
CA ALA A 251 92.87 17.68 2.15
C ALA A 251 94.27 17.15 1.73
N PRO A 252 94.65 17.01 0.45
CA PRO A 252 93.92 17.05 -0.84
C PRO A 252 94.33 15.89 -1.80
N ALA A 253 93.76 15.85 -3.01
CA ALA A 253 94.46 15.64 -4.30
C ALA A 253 93.41 15.31 -5.40
N GLU A 254 93.40 16.08 -6.50
CA GLU A 254 93.68 15.64 -7.88
C GLU A 254 92.85 14.43 -8.34
N GLY A 255 92.01 14.49 -9.37
CA GLY A 255 92.25 14.97 -10.73
C GLY A 255 91.70 13.90 -11.70
N GLY A 256 91.48 14.26 -12.96
CA GLY A 256 91.36 13.28 -14.05
C GLY A 256 89.96 13.01 -14.60
N GLU A 257 89.71 13.68 -15.73
CA GLU A 257 88.97 13.25 -16.95
C GLU A 257 87.60 12.56 -16.86
#